data_AF-A0A7Y8KAA1-F1
#
_entry.id   AF-A0A7Y8KAA1-F1
#
_cell.length_a   1.000
_cell.length_b   1.000
_cell.length_c   1.000
_cell.angle_alpha   90.00
_cell.angle_beta   90.00
_cell.angle_gamma   90.00
#
_symmetry.space_group_name_H-M   'P 1'
#
loop_
_entity.id
_entity.type
_entity.pdbx_description
1 polymer ?
#
loop_
_entity_poly.entity_id
_entity_poly.type
_entity_poly.pdbx_seq_one_letter_code
_entity_poly.pdbx_strand_id
1 'polypeptide(L)' 'HTTKAIDSINAQLRKIITTRGHFPTDEAATKLIWLGLRNITANWGHAAHDWKVAMNQFAILYGDRFTRPSW' A
#
# COMPACT_ATOMS: atom_id res chain seq x y z
N HIS A 1 -6.05 12.47 8.70
CA HIS A 1 -7.16 11.55 8.35
C HIS A 1 -6.70 10.60 7.25
N THR A 2 -6.16 9.43 7.64
CA THR A 2 -5.50 8.42 6.78
C THR A 2 -6.45 7.34 6.24
N THR A 3 -7.73 7.35 6.63
CA THR A 3 -8.74 6.36 6.20
C THR A 3 -8.95 6.35 4.69
N LYS A 4 -8.88 7.52 4.03
CA LYS A 4 -9.09 7.67 2.58
C LYS A 4 -8.16 6.79 1.73
N ALA A 5 -6.94 6.53 2.18
CA ALA A 5 -5.99 5.70 1.44
C ALA A 5 -6.42 4.22 1.44
N ILE A 6 -6.80 3.71 2.62
CA ILE A 6 -7.27 2.33 2.79
C ILE A 6 -8.62 2.14 2.08
N ASP A 7 -9.53 3.11 2.22
CA ASP A 7 -10.84 3.09 1.55
C ASP A 7 -10.70 3.07 0.02
N SER A 8 -9.75 3.86 -0.52
CA SER A 8 -9.46 3.89 -1.95
C SER A 8 -8.99 2.53 -2.48
N ILE A 9 -8.12 1.84 -1.75
CA ILE A 9 -7.67 0.48 -2.11
C ILE A 9 -8.85 -0.49 -2.09
N ASN A 10 -9.63 -0.47 -1.01
CA ASN A 10 -10.79 -1.35 -0.85
C ASN A 10 -11.83 -1.15 -1.96
N ALA A 11 -12.10 0.10 -2.35
CA ALA A 11 -13.04 0.42 -3.43
C ALA A 11 -12.54 -0.10 -4.79
N GLN A 12 -11.25 0.08 -5.09
CA GLN A 12 -10.64 -0.40 -6.33
C GLN A 12 -10.62 -1.93 -6.39
N LEU A 13 -10.25 -2.60 -5.30
CA LEU A 13 -10.22 -4.06 -5.22
C LEU A 13 -11.63 -4.65 -5.36
N ARG A 14 -12.63 -4.05 -4.70
CA ARG A 14 -14.03 -4.46 -4.84
C ARG A 14 -14.49 -4.41 -6.28
N LYS A 15 -14.19 -3.32 -7.01
CA LYS A 15 -14.52 -3.18 -8.43
C LYS A 15 -13.98 -4.34 -9.27
N ILE A 16 -12.71 -4.70 -9.06
CA ILE A 16 -12.04 -5.79 -9.79
C ILE A 16 -12.71 -7.14 -9.53
N ILE A 17 -13.05 -7.42 -8.26
CA ILE A 17 -13.68 -8.69 -7.86
C ILE A 17 -15.11 -8.80 -8.38
N THR A 18 -15.90 -7.72 -8.26
CA THR A 18 -17.31 -7.72 -8.68
C THR A 18 -17.49 -7.91 -10.19
N THR A 19 -16.49 -7.56 -11.01
CA THR A 19 -16.55 -7.74 -12.47
C THR A 19 -16.40 -9.20 -12.89
N ARG A 20 -15.83 -10.10 -12.06
CA ARG A 20 -15.59 -11.50 -12.45
C ARG A 20 -16.53 -12.53 -11.83
N GLY A 21 -17.28 -12.19 -10.77
CA GLY A 21 -18.48 -12.91 -10.30
C GLY A 21 -18.29 -14.34 -9.73
N HIS A 22 -17.66 -15.25 -10.48
CA HIS A 22 -17.43 -16.65 -10.11
C HIS A 22 -15.98 -17.07 -10.39
N PHE A 23 -15.32 -17.68 -9.42
CA PHE A 23 -13.98 -18.25 -9.57
C PHE A 23 -14.05 -19.78 -9.55
N PRO A 24 -13.35 -20.46 -10.47
CA PRO A 24 -13.35 -21.93 -10.52
C PRO A 24 -12.53 -22.56 -9.38
N THR A 25 -11.55 -21.85 -8.81
CA THR A 25 -10.75 -22.28 -7.66
C THR A 25 -10.31 -21.08 -6.80
N ASP A 26 -9.90 -21.37 -5.56
CA ASP A 26 -9.33 -20.37 -4.65
C ASP A 26 -8.01 -19.78 -5.16
N GLU A 27 -7.19 -20.55 -5.90
CA GLU A 27 -5.97 -20.01 -6.51
C GLU A 27 -6.30 -18.98 -7.59
N ALA A 28 -7.35 -19.20 -8.38
CA ALA A 28 -7.78 -18.25 -9.40
C ALA A 28 -8.25 -16.92 -8.77
N ALA A 29 -8.99 -17.00 -7.66
CA ALA A 29 -9.40 -15.83 -6.88
C ALA A 29 -8.19 -15.10 -6.30
N THR A 30 -7.26 -15.83 -5.68
CA THR A 30 -6.04 -15.30 -5.08
C THR A 30 -5.16 -14.60 -6.11
N LYS A 31 -4.98 -15.20 -7.29
CA LYS A 31 -4.22 -14.61 -8.40
C LYS A 31 -4.84 -13.31 -8.89
N LEU A 32 -6.17 -13.22 -8.95
CA LEU A 32 -6.85 -11.99 -9.34
C LEU A 32 -6.62 -10.88 -8.31
N ILE A 33 -6.75 -11.18 -7.02
CA ILE A 33 -6.49 -10.22 -5.94
C ILE A 33 -5.05 -9.70 -6.05
N TRP A 34 -4.08 -10.60 -6.24
CA TRP A 34 -2.68 -10.22 -6.40
C TRP A 34 -2.45 -9.32 -7.62
N LEU A 35 -3.03 -9.66 -8.79
CA LEU A 35 -2.94 -8.83 -9.99
C LEU A 35 -3.59 -7.45 -9.80
N GLY A 36 -4.72 -7.41 -9.10
CA GLY A 36 -5.42 -6.16 -8.78
C GLY A 36 -4.58 -5.26 -7.89
N LEU A 37 -4.01 -5.80 -6.81
CA LEU A 37 -3.10 -5.07 -5.93
C LEU A 37 -1.88 -4.57 -6.69
N ARG A 38 -1.23 -5.43 -7.48
CA ARG A 38 -0.06 -5.07 -8.29
C ARG A 38 -0.36 -3.90 -9.23
N ASN A 39 -1.53 -3.90 -9.87
CA ASN A 39 -1.94 -2.80 -10.76
C ASN A 39 -2.20 -1.50 -9.98
N ILE A 40 -2.89 -1.56 -8.84
CA ILE A 40 -3.14 -0.39 -7.98
C ILE A 40 -1.82 0.24 -7.53
N THR A 41 -0.86 -0.59 -7.12
CA THR A 41 0.43 -0.12 -6.61
C THR A 41 1.43 0.32 -7.68
N ALA A 42 1.17 0.02 -8.97
CA ALA A 42 2.11 0.32 -10.06
C ALA A 42 2.44 1.82 -10.15
N ASN A 43 1.50 2.69 -9.74
CA ASN A 43 1.65 4.14 -9.80
C ASN A 43 2.10 4.77 -8.46
N TRP A 44 2.39 3.96 -7.44
CA TRP A 44 2.76 4.44 -6.09
C TRP A 44 4.24 4.83 -5.95
N GLY A 45 4.92 5.16 -7.05
CA GLY A 45 6.33 5.58 -7.02
C GLY A 45 6.59 6.98 -6.45
N HIS A 46 5.54 7.77 -6.21
CA HIS A 46 5.68 9.13 -5.69
C HIS A 46 5.75 9.11 -4.17
N ALA A 47 6.78 9.73 -3.61
CA ALA A 47 6.85 9.99 -2.17
C ALA A 47 5.64 10.82 -1.74
N ALA A 48 5.17 10.60 -0.50
CA ALA A 48 4.17 11.48 0.09
C ALA A 48 4.67 12.93 0.09
N HIS A 49 3.79 13.89 -0.23
CA HIS A 49 4.15 15.30 -0.45
C HIS A 49 5.04 15.89 0.65
N ASP A 50 4.72 15.61 1.91
CA ASP A 50 5.43 16.15 3.09
C ASP A 50 6.36 15.12 3.76
N TRP A 51 6.79 14.09 3.01
CA TRP A 51 7.57 13.00 3.58
C TRP A 51 8.84 13.46 4.30
N LYS A 52 9.54 14.45 3.74
CA LYS A 52 10.76 15.01 4.35
C LYS A 52 10.48 15.68 5.70
N VAL A 53 9.36 16.39 5.83
CA VAL A 53 8.98 17.07 7.08
C VAL A 53 8.58 16.04 8.13
N ALA A 54 7.79 15.03 7.75
CA ALA A 54 7.44 13.92 8.64
C ALA A 54 8.68 13.15 9.09
N MET A 55 9.65 12.92 8.19
CA MET A 55 10.90 12.23 8.49
C MET A 55 11.71 12.95 9.58
N ASN A 56 11.78 14.28 9.54
CA ASN A 56 12.46 15.05 10.59
C ASN A 56 11.81 14.85 11.97
N GLN A 57 10.47 14.76 12.02
CA GLN A 57 9.76 14.46 13.27
C GLN A 57 10.08 13.05 13.78
N PHE A 58 10.15 12.05 12.88
CA PHE A 58 10.55 10.70 13.25
C PHE A 58 12.00 10.63 13.75
N ALA A 59 12.91 11.39 13.15
CA ALA A 59 14.31 11.44 13.60
C ALA A 59 14.45 12.05 15.00
N ILE A 60 13.60 13.00 15.38
CA ILE A 60 13.58 13.56 16.75
C ILE A 60 13.06 12.52 17.76
N LEU A 61 11.99 11.80 17.42
CA LEU A 61 11.33 10.86 18.34
C LEU A 61 12.04 9.50 18.44
N TYR A 62 12.68 9.05 17.37
CA TYR A 62 13.23 7.69 17.22
C TYR A 62 14.66 7.71 16.67
N GLY A 63 15.46 8.72 17.07
CA GLY A 63 16.80 8.96 16.52
C GLY A 63 17.74 7.75 16.60
N ASP A 64 17.56 6.88 17.59
CA ASP A 64 18.28 5.61 17.73
C ASP A 64 18.10 4.70 16.50
N ARG A 65 16.91 4.69 15.88
CA ARG A 65 16.58 3.90 14.67
C ARG A 65 17.11 4.50 13.36
N PHE A 66 17.63 5.72 13.40
CA PHE A 66 18.25 6.41 12.26
C PHE A 66 19.77 6.29 12.24
N THR A 67 20.36 5.59 13.21
CA THR A 67 21.79 5.33 13.24
C THR A 67 22.12 4.03 12.50
N ARG A 68 23.14 4.07 11.65
CA ARG A 68 23.67 2.84 11.04
C ARG A 68 24.46 2.11 12.13
N PRO A 69 24.19 0.82 12.38
CA PRO A 69 24.91 0.08 13.42
C PRO A 69 26.41 0.12 13.15
N SER A 70 27.18 0.54 14.16
CA SER A 70 28.64 0.53 14.15
C SER A 70 29.11 -0.85 14.58
N TRP A 71 29.24 -1.75 13.61
CA TRP A 71 30.15 -2.90 13.72
C TRP A 71 31.32 -2.66 12.77
#